data_AF-A0A3A6NDR5-F1
#
_entry.id   AF-A0A3A6NDR5-F1
#
_cell.length_a   1.000
_cell.length_b   1.000
_cell.length_c   1.000
_cell.angle_alpha   90.00
_cell.angle_beta   90.00
_cell.angle_gamma   90.00
#
_symmetry.space_group_name_H-M   'P 1'
#
loop_
_entity.id
_entity.type
_entity.pdbx_description
1 polymer ?
#
loop_
_entity_poly.entity_id
_entity_poly.type
_entity_poly.pdbx_seq_one_letter_code
_entity_poly.pdbx_strand_id
1 'polypeptide(L)'
;MYRQSIPELGLSIERGTPAVADDGKFHVLLNGEEVFASAKEKEAVEEYRRLKAALGVQSGRKKSIDVKAALQREIADRQVTSFLAESAQQKRAKALRKGGKGGSGGVGR
;
A
#
# COMPACT_ATOMS: atom_id res chain seq x y z
N MET A 1 -12.57 -11.39 -31.25
CA MET A 1 -12.73 -11.06 -29.81
C MET A 1 -11.71 -10.00 -29.43
N TYR A 2 -12.14 -8.91 -28.79
CA TYR A 2 -11.26 -7.82 -28.33
C TYR A 2 -11.53 -7.56 -26.85
N ARG A 3 -10.47 -7.44 -26.04
CA ARG A 3 -10.56 -7.15 -24.61
C ARG A 3 -9.33 -6.39 -24.15
N GLN A 4 -9.54 -5.25 -23.51
CA GLN A 4 -8.51 -4.54 -22.77
C GLN A 4 -9.08 -4.17 -21.40
N SER A 5 -8.36 -4.51 -20.32
CA SER A 5 -8.82 -4.30 -18.95
C SER A 5 -7.72 -3.70 -18.07
N ILE A 6 -8.12 -2.86 -17.13
CA ILE A 6 -7.31 -2.36 -16.01
C ILE A 6 -7.97 -2.83 -14.71
N PRO A 7 -7.59 -4.01 -14.18
CA PRO A 7 -8.22 -4.59 -12.99
C PRO A 7 -8.15 -3.67 -11.77
N GLU A 8 -7.06 -2.93 -11.60
CA GLU A 8 -6.86 -1.98 -10.49
C GLU A 8 -7.93 -0.88 -10.42
N LEU A 9 -8.54 -0.56 -11.57
CA LEU A 9 -9.60 0.46 -11.69
C LEU A 9 -10.97 -0.16 -11.96
N GLY A 10 -11.05 -1.49 -12.04
CA GLY A 10 -12.26 -2.20 -12.46
C GLY A 10 -12.74 -1.85 -13.88
N LEU A 11 -11.90 -1.23 -14.71
CA LEU A 11 -12.30 -0.68 -16.01
C LEU A 11 -11.91 -1.64 -17.14
N SER A 12 -12.83 -1.98 -18.04
CA SER A 12 -12.53 -2.74 -19.25
C SER A 12 -13.25 -2.21 -20.48
N ILE A 13 -12.71 -2.52 -21.65
CA ILE A 13 -13.34 -2.35 -22.95
C ILE A 13 -13.33 -3.69 -23.68
N GLU A 14 -14.50 -4.15 -24.09
CA GLU A 14 -14.74 -5.51 -24.56
C GLU A 14 -15.62 -5.53 -25.82
N ARG A 15 -15.38 -6.48 -26.72
CA ARG A 15 -16.23 -6.76 -27.90
C ARG A 15 -16.20 -8.24 -28.25
N GLY A 16 -17.38 -8.83 -28.39
CA GLY A 16 -17.55 -10.25 -28.70
C GLY A 16 -16.92 -11.13 -27.61
N THR A 17 -17.03 -10.71 -26.34
CA THR A 17 -16.67 -11.51 -25.16
C THR A 17 -17.96 -12.03 -24.52
N PRO A 18 -17.93 -13.15 -23.78
CA PRO A 18 -19.12 -13.67 -23.09
C PRO A 18 -19.69 -12.73 -22.03
N ALA A 19 -18.91 -11.72 -21.61
CA ALA A 19 -19.31 -10.76 -20.60
C ALA A 19 -20.16 -9.59 -21.15
N VAL A 20 -20.25 -9.45 -22.48
CA VAL A 20 -20.97 -8.36 -23.15
C VAL A 20 -21.86 -8.89 -24.25
N ALA A 21 -22.79 -8.07 -24.73
CA ALA A 21 -23.63 -8.45 -25.85
C ALA A 21 -22.79 -8.70 -27.11
N ASP A 22 -23.17 -9.72 -27.89
CA ASP A 22 -22.56 -10.00 -29.20
C ASP A 22 -23.28 -9.22 -30.30
N ASP A 23 -23.36 -7.90 -30.15
CA ASP A 23 -24.04 -6.99 -31.08
C ASP A 23 -23.07 -6.27 -32.03
N GLY A 24 -21.78 -6.67 -32.01
CA GLY A 24 -20.71 -6.08 -32.80
C GLY A 24 -20.18 -4.74 -32.26
N LYS A 25 -20.69 -4.23 -31.13
CA LYS A 25 -20.24 -2.98 -30.52
C LYS A 25 -19.08 -3.19 -29.54
N PHE A 26 -18.41 -2.10 -29.24
CA PHE A 26 -17.44 -2.01 -28.16
C PHE A 26 -18.16 -1.54 -26.90
N HIS A 27 -18.07 -2.34 -25.85
CA HIS A 27 -18.68 -2.08 -24.56
C HIS A 27 -17.58 -1.69 -23.58
N VAL A 28 -17.77 -0.59 -22.88
CA VAL A 28 -16.92 -0.15 -21.78
C VAL A 28 -17.61 -0.53 -20.48
N LEU A 29 -16.91 -1.29 -19.63
CA LEU A 29 -17.41 -1.77 -18.36
C LEU A 29 -16.64 -1.14 -17.21
N LEU A 30 -17.34 -0.79 -16.15
CA LEU A 30 -16.79 -0.33 -14.90
C LEU A 30 -17.30 -1.25 -13.78
N ASN A 31 -16.38 -1.93 -13.09
CA ASN A 31 -16.65 -2.95 -12.08
C ASN A 31 -17.61 -4.07 -12.57
N GLY A 32 -17.56 -4.38 -13.87
CA GLY A 32 -18.43 -5.38 -14.50
C GLY A 32 -19.79 -4.85 -14.94
N GLU A 33 -20.10 -3.58 -14.71
CA GLU A 33 -21.31 -2.92 -15.23
C GLU A 33 -21.01 -2.17 -16.52
N GLU A 34 -21.85 -2.33 -17.54
CA GLU A 34 -21.72 -1.58 -18.78
C GLU A 34 -22.07 -0.10 -18.54
N VAL A 35 -21.12 0.78 -18.83
CA VAL A 35 -21.29 2.24 -18.68
C VAL A 35 -21.40 2.96 -20.03
N PHE A 36 -20.91 2.33 -21.11
CA PHE A 36 -20.95 2.89 -22.46
C PHE A 36 -20.86 1.79 -23.51
N ALA A 37 -21.57 1.93 -24.63
CA ALA A 37 -21.43 1.06 -25.78
C ALA A 37 -21.49 1.84 -27.09
N SER A 38 -20.59 1.55 -28.03
CA SER A 38 -20.62 2.13 -29.38
C SER A 38 -20.13 1.16 -30.44
N ALA A 39 -20.75 1.21 -31.62
CA ALA A 39 -20.28 0.48 -32.79
C ALA A 39 -18.91 1.00 -33.29
N LYS A 40 -18.55 2.25 -32.96
CA LYS A 40 -17.29 2.86 -33.37
C LYS A 40 -16.22 2.68 -32.30
N GLU A 41 -15.14 2.00 -32.67
CA GLU A 41 -13.98 1.79 -31.79
C GLU A 41 -13.44 3.10 -31.19
N LYS A 42 -13.34 4.14 -32.03
CA LYS A 42 -12.80 5.44 -31.61
C LYS A 42 -13.60 6.04 -30.45
N GLU A 43 -14.93 6.00 -30.50
CA GLU A 43 -15.80 6.54 -29.46
C GLU A 43 -15.64 5.76 -28.14
N ALA A 44 -15.63 4.43 -28.22
CA ALA A 44 -15.44 3.59 -27.04
C ALA A 44 -14.05 3.76 -26.41
N VAL A 45 -13.00 3.92 -27.24
CA VAL A 45 -11.63 4.18 -26.76
C VAL A 45 -11.52 5.57 -26.13
N GLU A 46 -12.18 6.58 -26.68
CA GLU A 46 -12.23 7.94 -26.10
C GLU A 46 -12.90 7.91 -24.72
N GLU A 47 -14.05 7.23 -24.59
CA GLU A 47 -14.74 7.12 -23.30
C GLU A 47 -13.94 6.29 -22.29
N TYR A 48 -13.32 5.18 -22.72
CA TYR A 48 -12.40 4.40 -21.90
C TYR A 48 -11.22 5.24 -21.39
N ARG A 49 -10.61 6.09 -22.24
CA ARG A 49 -9.53 6.99 -21.83
C ARG A 49 -10.01 8.06 -20.86
N ARG A 50 -11.21 8.60 -21.07
CA ARG A 50 -11.84 9.58 -20.19
C ARG A 50 -12.08 8.99 -18.80
N LEU A 51 -12.65 7.79 -18.71
CA LEU A 51 -12.86 7.07 -17.47
C LEU A 51 -11.54 6.72 -16.77
N LYS A 52 -10.55 6.23 -17.54
CA LYS A 52 -9.20 5.98 -17.01
C LYS A 52 -8.60 7.23 -16.37
N ALA A 53 -8.73 8.40 -17.02
CA ALA A 53 -8.23 9.66 -16.49
C ALA A 53 -8.99 10.08 -15.22
N ALA A 54 -10.33 10.00 -15.23
CA ALA A 54 -11.16 10.34 -14.08
C ALA A 54 -10.85 9.47 -12.86
N LEU A 55 -10.76 8.14 -13.04
CA LEU A 55 -10.45 7.17 -11.99
C LEU A 55 -8.98 7.28 -11.54
N GLY A 56 -8.06 7.59 -12.44
CA GLY A 56 -6.66 7.85 -12.13
C GLY A 56 -6.46 9.10 -11.27
N VAL A 57 -7.22 10.17 -11.52
CA VAL A 57 -7.21 11.39 -10.69
C VAL A 57 -7.79 11.10 -9.29
N GLN A 58 -8.85 10.31 -9.20
CA GLN A 58 -9.41 9.89 -7.91
C GLN A 58 -8.44 8.97 -7.13
N SER A 59 -7.75 8.07 -7.81
CA SER A 59 -6.71 7.21 -7.21
C SER A 59 -5.48 7.99 -6.79
N GLY A 60 -5.10 9.03 -7.54
CA GLY A 60 -4.06 10.00 -7.16
C GLY A 60 -4.42 10.82 -5.91
N ARG A 61 -5.69 11.22 -5.77
CA ARG A 61 -6.21 11.85 -4.53
C ARG A 61 -6.26 10.88 -3.34
N LYS A 62 -6.44 9.57 -3.56
CA LYS A 62 -6.26 8.57 -2.50
C LYS A 62 -4.78 8.25 -2.21
N LYS A 63 -3.85 8.52 -3.13
CA LYS A 63 -2.40 8.47 -2.84
C LYS A 63 -1.88 9.67 -2.07
N SER A 64 -2.68 10.71 -1.84
CA SER A 64 -2.42 11.72 -0.80
C SER A 64 -2.97 11.32 0.57
N ILE A 65 -3.10 10.02 0.87
CA ILE A 65 -3.23 9.53 2.25
C ILE A 65 -1.87 9.70 2.93
N ASP A 66 -1.78 10.84 3.61
CA ASP A 66 -1.01 11.13 4.81
C ASP A 66 0.50 10.83 4.82
N VAL A 67 1.27 11.67 4.12
CA VAL A 67 2.70 11.88 4.43
C VAL A 67 2.88 12.18 5.93
N LYS A 68 1.92 12.88 6.57
CA LYS A 68 1.96 13.16 8.02
C LYS A 68 1.81 11.90 8.88
N ALA A 69 0.93 10.95 8.53
CA ALA A 69 0.75 9.72 9.31
C ALA A 69 1.89 8.72 9.11
N ALA A 70 2.46 8.65 7.89
CA ALA A 70 3.65 7.84 7.63
C ALA A 70 4.88 8.37 8.41
N LEU A 71 5.09 9.69 8.43
CA LEU A 71 6.21 10.31 9.16
C LEU A 71 6.07 10.16 10.68
N GLN A 72 4.84 10.24 11.23
CA GLN A 72 4.63 10.04 12.68
C GLN A 72 4.91 8.61 13.12
N ARG A 73 4.63 7.61 12.28
CA ARG A 73 4.92 6.20 12.59
C ARG A 73 6.43 5.94 12.64
N GLU A 74 7.20 6.55 11.73
CA GLU A 74 8.66 6.40 11.70
C GLU A 74 9.36 7.09 12.89
N ILE A 75 8.82 8.21 13.40
CA ILE A 75 9.33 8.87 14.61
C ILE A 75 9.06 8.00 15.85
N ALA A 76 7.87 7.39 15.95
CA ALA A 76 7.52 6.52 17.07
C ALA A 76 8.41 5.28 17.14
N ASP A 77 8.70 4.63 16.02
CA ASP A 77 9.54 3.43 15.98
C ASP A 77 11.01 3.73 16.34
N ARG A 78 11.53 4.91 15.97
CA ARG A 78 12.88 5.36 16.37
C ARG A 78 12.99 5.67 17.86
N GLN A 79 11.94 6.17 18.51
CA GLN A 79 11.97 6.45 19.96
C GLN A 79 11.85 5.19 20.82
N VAL A 80 11.09 4.19 20.38
CA VAL A 80 10.98 2.92 21.12
C VAL A 80 12.31 2.16 21.10
N THR A 81 13.01 2.16 19.96
CA THR A 81 14.31 1.50 19.83
C THR A 81 15.42 2.19 20.65
N SER A 82 15.43 3.53 20.73
CA SER A 82 16.41 4.24 21.58
C SER A 82 16.17 4.00 23.08
N PHE A 83 14.91 4.01 23.53
CA PHE A 83 14.57 3.72 24.93
C PHE A 83 14.96 2.29 25.35
N LEU A 84 14.72 1.31 24.47
CA LEU A 84 15.12 -0.08 24.72
C LEU A 84 16.65 -0.22 24.80
N ALA A 85 17.41 0.45 23.92
CA ALA A 85 18.87 0.43 23.93
C ALA A 85 19.47 1.05 25.21
N GLU A 86 18.95 2.20 25.66
CA GLU A 86 19.38 2.85 26.90
C GLU A 86 19.07 1.98 28.13
N SER A 87 17.91 1.34 28.18
CA SER A 87 17.54 0.44 29.29
C SER A 87 18.48 -0.77 29.39
N ALA A 88 18.93 -1.32 28.24
CA ALA A 88 19.87 -2.42 28.19
C ALA A 88 21.28 -2.00 28.63
N GLN A 89 21.74 -0.80 28.24
CA GLN A 89 23.02 -0.23 28.68
C GLN A 89 23.03 0.05 30.19
N GLN A 90 21.96 0.61 30.75
CA GLN A 90 21.87 0.85 32.19
C GLN A 90 21.89 -0.43 33.01
N LYS A 91 21.21 -1.50 32.54
CA LYS A 91 21.26 -2.82 33.19
C LYS A 91 22.67 -3.42 33.13
N ARG A 92 23.36 -3.33 31.99
CA ARG A 92 24.76 -3.77 31.86
C ARG A 92 25.71 -2.96 32.75
N ALA A 93 25.58 -1.64 32.80
CA ALA A 93 26.41 -0.79 33.65
C ALA A 93 26.21 -1.07 35.16
N LYS A 94 24.97 -1.32 35.60
CA LYS A 94 24.68 -1.73 36.99
C LYS A 94 25.22 -3.12 37.32
N ALA A 95 25.15 -4.07 36.38
CA ALA A 95 25.71 -5.41 36.56
C ALA A 95 27.24 -5.37 36.70
N LEU A 96 27.92 -4.57 35.89
CA LEU A 96 29.38 -4.37 35.98
C LEU A 96 29.79 -3.67 37.29
N ARG A 97 29.00 -2.72 37.79
CA ARG A 97 29.24 -2.10 39.10
C ARG A 97 29.02 -3.03 40.29
N LYS A 98 28.08 -3.99 40.20
CA LYS A 98 27.79 -4.94 41.29
C LYS A 98 28.77 -6.14 41.32
N GLY A 99 29.47 -6.42 40.21
CA GLY A 99 30.49 -7.47 40.12
C GLY A 99 31.90 -7.07 40.61
N GLY A 100 32.11 -5.81 40.99
CA GLY A 100 33.41 -5.31 41.44
C GLY A 100 33.46 -5.09 42.95
N LYS A 101 34.18 -5.98 43.65
CA LYS A 101 34.78 -5.79 44.99
C LYS A 101 33.87 -6.04 46.21
N GLY A 102 33.73 -7.31 46.57
CA GLY A 102 33.29 -7.74 47.89
C GLY A 102 33.72 -9.19 48.17
N GLY A 103 34.69 -9.36 49.08
CA GLY A 103 34.89 -10.61 49.81
C GLY A 103 36.13 -11.44 49.48
N SER A 104 37.33 -10.98 49.85
CA SER A 104 38.39 -11.90 50.32
C SER A 104 38.30 -11.95 51.84
N GLY A 105 37.28 -12.64 52.35
CA GLY A 105 37.16 -13.05 53.75
C GLY A 105 37.92 -14.36 53.96
N GLY A 106 38.56 -14.49 55.12
CA GLY A 106 39.57 -15.48 55.44
C GLY A 106 39.21 -16.95 55.19
N VAL A 107 40.25 -17.73 54.93
CA VAL A 107 40.27 -19.16 55.19
C VAL A 107 41.51 -19.43 56.03
N GLY A 108 41.30 -19.76 57.30
CA GLY A 108 42.37 -20.20 58.18
C GLY A 108 42.76 -21.65 57.89
N ARG A 109 44.06 -21.93 58.04
CA ARG A 109 44.63 -23.02 58.85
C ARG A 109 46.14 -22.83 58.89
#